data_AF-A0A522W9Y0-F1
#
_entry.id   AF-A0A522W9Y0-F1
#
_cell.length_a   1.000
_cell.length_b   1.000
_cell.length_c   1.000
_cell.angle_alpha   90.00
_cell.angle_beta   90.00
_cell.angle_gamma   90.00
#
_symmetry.space_group_name_H-M   'P 1'
#
loop_
_entity.id
_entity.type
_entity.pdbx_description
1 polymer ?
#
loop_
_entity_poly.entity_id
_entity_poly.type
_entity_poly.pdbx_seq_one_letter_code
_entity_poly.pdbx_strand_id
1 'polypeptide(L)'
;ASYAERHATGGEPESLDKEFLRLWIAARCDPYTQPIPEIPDDTLVEFSRKYISLFETVTGRPFEAPTDGEPVKERIRRNLARYF
;
A
#
# COMPACT_ATOMS: atom_id res chain seq x y z
N ALA A 1 -12.97 -15.38 0.12
CA ALA A 1 -13.05 -15.52 -1.35
C ALA A 1 -11.72 -15.16 -1.96
N SER A 2 -11.08 -16.12 -2.60
CA SER A 2 -9.84 -16.01 -3.36
C SER A 2 -10.01 -15.13 -4.61
N TYR A 3 -8.90 -14.72 -5.23
CA TYR A 3 -8.90 -14.01 -6.51
C TYR A 3 -9.84 -14.65 -7.55
N ALA A 4 -9.71 -15.96 -7.78
CA ALA A 4 -10.45 -16.67 -8.81
C ALA A 4 -11.97 -16.68 -8.55
N GLU A 5 -12.39 -16.86 -7.30
CA GLU A 5 -13.81 -16.85 -6.92
C GLU A 5 -14.45 -15.48 -7.11
N ARG A 6 -13.74 -14.41 -6.72
CA ARG A 6 -14.21 -13.03 -6.88
C ARG A 6 -14.32 -12.65 -8.35
N HIS A 7 -13.29 -12.99 -9.13
CA HIS A 7 -13.29 -12.75 -10.57
C HIS A 7 -14.42 -13.52 -11.28
N ALA A 8 -14.63 -14.80 -10.95
CA ALA A 8 -15.69 -15.61 -11.54
C ALA A 8 -17.11 -15.10 -11.24
N THR A 9 -17.28 -14.39 -10.13
CA THR A 9 -18.57 -13.81 -9.71
C THR A 9 -18.77 -12.36 -10.19
N GLY A 10 -17.84 -11.81 -10.99
CA GLY A 10 -17.86 -10.43 -11.45
C GLY A 10 -17.63 -9.41 -10.33
N GLY A 11 -17.19 -9.87 -9.16
CA GLY A 11 -16.78 -9.01 -8.04
C GLY A 11 -15.34 -8.55 -8.20
N GLU A 12 -14.99 -7.50 -7.47
CA GLU A 12 -13.64 -6.94 -7.50
C GLU A 12 -12.63 -7.99 -6.99
N PRO A 13 -11.67 -8.44 -7.83
CA PRO A 13 -10.68 -9.42 -7.44
C PRO A 13 -9.75 -8.88 -6.35
N GLU A 14 -9.01 -9.78 -5.70
CA GLU A 14 -7.98 -9.35 -4.76
C GLU A 14 -6.85 -8.64 -5.52
N SER A 15 -6.79 -7.32 -5.37
CA SER A 15 -5.73 -6.53 -5.99
C SER A 15 -4.45 -6.51 -5.14
N LEU A 16 -3.33 -6.63 -5.85
CA LEU A 16 -1.98 -6.55 -5.34
C LEU A 16 -1.35 -5.15 -5.51
N ASP A 17 -2.07 -4.21 -6.14
CA ASP A 17 -1.58 -2.86 -6.40
C ASP A 17 -2.24 -1.80 -5.48
N LYS A 18 -2.36 -0.55 -5.92
CA LYS A 18 -2.95 0.54 -5.13
C LYS A 18 -4.49 0.50 -5.07
N GLU A 19 -5.14 -0.48 -5.69
CA GLU A 19 -6.61 -0.49 -5.81
C GLU A 19 -7.31 -0.57 -4.45
N PHE A 20 -6.74 -1.27 -3.46
CA PHE A 20 -7.31 -1.30 -2.11
C PHE A 20 -7.43 0.10 -1.49
N LEU A 21 -6.47 0.99 -1.76
CA LEU A 21 -6.47 2.37 -1.28
C LEU A 21 -7.51 3.18 -2.04
N ARG A 22 -7.57 3.03 -3.37
CA ARG A 22 -8.54 3.74 -4.22
C ARG A 22 -9.97 3.39 -3.83
N LEU A 23 -10.28 2.11 -3.66
CA LEU A 23 -11.60 1.65 -3.21
C LEU A 23 -11.94 2.16 -1.82
N TRP A 24 -10.97 2.19 -0.89
CA TRP A 24 -11.19 2.74 0.45
C TRP A 24 -11.56 4.23 0.43
N ILE A 25 -10.88 5.01 -0.42
CA ILE A 25 -11.15 6.45 -0.60
C ILE A 25 -12.49 6.64 -1.31
N ALA A 26 -12.72 5.96 -2.43
CA ALA A 26 -13.95 6.08 -3.24
C ALA A 26 -15.22 5.71 -2.46
N ALA A 27 -15.11 4.80 -1.48
CA ALA A 27 -16.22 4.46 -0.58
C ALA A 27 -16.59 5.59 0.41
N ARG A 28 -15.76 6.62 0.56
CA ARG A 28 -15.92 7.70 1.55
C ARG A 28 -16.10 9.08 0.91
N CYS A 29 -15.48 9.33 -0.23
CA CYS A 29 -15.60 10.59 -0.95
C CYS A 29 -15.25 10.41 -2.44
N ASP A 30 -15.67 11.37 -3.26
CA ASP A 30 -15.11 11.57 -4.60
C ASP A 30 -13.77 12.32 -4.48
N PRO A 31 -12.60 11.67 -4.67
CA PRO A 31 -11.30 12.31 -4.47
C PRO A 31 -10.96 13.41 -5.48
N TYR A 32 -11.75 13.58 -6.54
CA TYR A 32 -11.54 14.62 -7.54
C TYR A 32 -12.31 15.91 -7.23
N THR A 33 -13.38 15.82 -6.44
CA THR A 33 -14.27 16.96 -6.16
C THR A 33 -14.43 17.24 -4.66
N GLN A 34 -14.03 16.31 -3.79
CA GLN A 34 -14.19 16.39 -2.35
C GLN A 34 -12.83 16.21 -1.64
N PRO A 35 -12.64 16.82 -0.45
CA PRO A 35 -11.45 16.60 0.33
C PRO A 35 -11.36 15.14 0.80
N ILE A 36 -10.16 14.57 0.70
CA ILE A 36 -9.90 13.22 1.19
C ILE A 36 -9.97 13.25 2.73
N PRO A 37 -10.78 12.38 3.37
CA PRO A 37 -10.84 12.32 4.82
C PRO A 37 -9.51 11.86 5.40
N GLU A 38 -9.28 12.19 6.67
CA GLU A 38 -8.13 11.66 7.41
C GLU A 38 -8.16 10.13 7.40
N ILE A 39 -7.04 9.52 7.03
CA ILE A 39 -6.88 8.07 7.00
C ILE A 39 -6.38 7.66 8.39
N PRO A 40 -7.12 6.81 9.13
CA PRO A 40 -6.69 6.35 10.44
C PRO A 40 -5.33 5.65 10.38
N ASP A 41 -4.51 5.81 11.42
CA ASP A 41 -3.17 5.22 11.50
C ASP A 41 -3.20 3.70 11.30
N ASP A 42 -4.14 2.99 11.92
CA ASP A 42 -4.28 1.55 11.76
C ASP A 42 -4.53 1.14 10.30
N THR A 43 -5.31 1.95 9.58
CA THR A 43 -5.56 1.73 8.14
C THR A 43 -4.29 1.96 7.32
N LEU A 44 -3.49 2.98 7.65
CA LEU A 44 -2.20 3.21 7.01
C LEU A 44 -1.21 2.07 7.27
N VAL A 45 -1.23 1.49 8.47
CA VAL A 45 -0.43 0.31 8.82
C VAL A 45 -0.86 -0.90 8.00
N GLU A 46 -2.16 -1.15 7.85
CA GLU A 46 -2.67 -2.22 6.99
C GLU A 46 -2.27 -2.05 5.53
N PHE A 47 -2.39 -0.83 4.99
CA PHE A 47 -1.95 -0.52 3.62
C PHE A 47 -0.45 -0.76 3.44
N SER A 48 0.34 -0.37 4.43
CA SER A 48 1.80 -0.60 4.42
C SER A 48 2.14 -2.09 4.42
N ARG A 49 1.42 -2.90 5.21
CA ARG A 49 1.58 -4.37 5.23
C ARG A 49 1.29 -5.02 3.88
N LYS A 50 0.31 -4.52 3.12
CA LYS A 50 0.02 -5.01 1.76
C LYS A 50 1.20 -4.81 0.82
N TYR A 51 1.85 -3.64 0.85
CA TYR A 51 3.06 -3.39 0.05
C TYR A 51 4.24 -4.27 0.48
N ILE A 52 4.42 -4.48 1.78
CA ILE A 52 5.44 -5.39 2.31
C ILE A 52 5.21 -6.80 1.78
N SER A 53 4.00 -7.34 1.95
CA SER A 53 3.64 -8.67 1.47
C SER A 53 3.82 -8.79 -0.04
N LEU A 54 3.47 -7.76 -0.82
CA LEU A 54 3.72 -7.74 -2.27
C LEU A 54 5.21 -7.85 -2.60
N PHE A 55 6.05 -7.03 -1.95
CA PHE A 55 7.50 -7.06 -2.15
C PHE A 55 8.07 -8.45 -1.84
N GLU A 56 7.67 -9.05 -0.71
CA GLU A 56 8.12 -10.37 -0.29
C GLU A 56 7.66 -11.45 -1.26
N THR A 57 6.41 -11.38 -1.72
CA THR A 57 5.83 -12.33 -2.69
C THR A 57 6.54 -12.27 -4.04
N VAL A 58 6.76 -11.07 -4.58
CA VAL A 58 7.34 -10.90 -5.92
C VAL A 58 8.85 -11.16 -5.91
N THR A 59 9.56 -10.77 -4.84
CA THR A 59 11.03 -10.86 -4.81
C THR A 59 11.55 -12.10 -4.07
N GLY A 60 10.71 -12.79 -3.29
CA GLY A 60 11.12 -13.90 -2.43
C GLY A 60 12.03 -13.51 -1.26
N ARG A 61 12.22 -12.20 -1.02
CA ARG A 61 13.09 -11.68 0.04
C ARG A 61 12.25 -11.08 1.16
N PRO A 62 12.62 -11.27 2.43
CA PRO A 62 11.93 -10.62 3.55
C PRO A 62 12.10 -9.10 3.46
N PHE A 63 11.08 -8.36 3.90
CA PHE A 63 11.19 -6.92 4.03
C PHE A 63 11.93 -6.55 5.32
N GLU A 64 13.01 -5.80 5.19
CA GLU A 64 13.77 -5.27 6.33
C GLU A 64 13.24 -3.89 6.71
N ALA A 65 12.55 -3.82 7.86
CA ALA A 65 12.13 -2.54 8.42
C ALA A 65 13.36 -1.71 8.84
N PRO A 66 13.32 -0.38 8.67
CA PRO A 66 14.38 0.49 9.16
C PRO A 66 14.48 0.45 10.68
N THR A 67 15.65 0.80 11.21
CA THR A 67 15.86 0.98 12.65
C THR A 67 15.00 2.13 13.18
N ASP A 68 14.49 1.95 14.40
CA ASP A 68 13.71 2.97 15.09
C ASP A 68 14.50 4.29 15.24
N GLY A 69 13.79 5.41 15.07
CA GLY A 69 14.34 6.75 15.24
C GLY A 69 15.00 7.36 14.00
N GLU A 70 15.13 6.62 12.89
CA GLU A 70 15.66 7.18 11.65
C GLU A 70 14.61 8.04 10.90
N PRO A 71 14.92 9.31 10.52
CA PRO A 71 14.02 10.12 9.72
C PRO A 71 13.82 9.55 8.31
N VAL A 72 12.57 9.25 7.95
CA VAL A 72 12.19 8.66 6.65
C VAL A 72 12.77 9.44 5.46
N LYS A 73 12.73 10.78 5.50
CA LYS A 73 13.24 11.64 4.43
C LYS A 73 14.74 11.47 4.20
N GLU A 74 15.52 11.32 5.27
CA GLU A 74 16.97 11.15 5.19
C GLU A 74 17.33 9.76 4.65
N ARG A 75 16.62 8.73 5.11
CA ARG A 75 16.75 7.36 4.60
C ARG A 75 16.48 7.28 3.09
N ILE A 76 15.40 7.91 2.63
CA ILE A 76 15.06 7.97 1.19
C ILE A 76 16.22 8.62 0.42
N ARG A 77 16.71 9.78 0.87
CA ARG A 77 17.81 10.48 0.21
C ARG A 77 19.08 9.64 0.15
N ARG A 78 19.49 9.01 1.25
CA ARG A 78 20.67 8.12 1.29
C ARG A 78 20.55 6.96 0.29
N ASN A 79 19.40 6.31 0.24
CA ASN A 79 19.18 5.18 -0.67
C ASN A 79 19.20 5.60 -2.15
N LEU A 80 18.82 6.84 -2.45
CA LEU A 80 18.85 7.42 -3.79
C LEU A 80 20.21 7.99 -4.18
N ALA A 81 21.04 8.42 -3.21
CA ALA A 81 22.31 9.11 -3.46
C ALA A 81 23.32 8.32 -4.31
N ARG A 82 23.21 6.99 -4.38
CA ARG A 82 24.07 6.14 -5.24
C ARG A 82 23.65 6.13 -6.72
N TYR A 83 22.53 6.75 -7.06
CA TYR A 83 21.97 6.79 -8.42
C TYR A 83 22.01 8.19 -9.06
N PHE A 84 22.56 9.18 -8.34
CA PHE A 84 22.75 10.57 -8.77
C PHE A 84 24.20 10.99 -8.49
#